data_AF-A0A9X6ZFW6-F1
#
_entry.id   AF-A0A9X6ZFW6-F1
#
_cell.length_a   1.000
_cell.length_b   1.000
_cell.length_c   1.000
_cell.angle_alpha   90.00
_cell.angle_beta   90.00
_cell.angle_gamma   90.00
#
_symmetry.space_group_name_H-M   'P 1'
#
loop_
_entity.id
_entity.type
_entity.pdbx_description
1 polymer ?
#
loop_
_entity_poly.entity_id
_entity_poly.type
_entity_poly.pdbx_seq_one_letter_code
_entity_poly.pdbx_strand_id
1 'polypeptide(L)'
;MLFKLSMSGLKSKLKDYIVLLVGLVMSISIFYMFQTLALNKAFLESNSVIKSIGFVFQAGSFLLAIITFFYILYANSFLLSLRQKEFGMYMMLGAKKHKVTLLMFIETIVLGAASLAIGIAVGVGLAEGIGQLLMKQLEFAGEGYKAFYLPSMTVTCIFFFALFVLSAIMNSIKLSRISVLQLVHADAQTERVAVKGKKTVVVAFLAVILLGIGYASMIYMEKLKEMGILIALITTTAGTYMLFGSLLPVIIKKLKSNKKRSEKGLNAFTFAQLNFRINSLTKVLATVAMLVALGAGAISGGMAFKNNVIKMVDGLVIYDSVVHNPTAEEKKILDGITFKEKSEYRYKVDDKYVYYVKEDLEKNRPFVKDMAKMKSMKDLVNTKKVSEELPVGAVSREMNQKDANTKELSAEWTDAFSTIHPYYLYNDHAIKIVDQKMYDGINGKEGIAFIGKTDDFLTYKKEWKKLDELQLDKYKNVKAEQMDSKYQAYSGFYGIASGTVFMGFFLGIAFLAMMASCLMFKILSGASKDITRYQMLRKIGVRRELLTKSIYKELFLVFLFPAIVGIAHVLVGMNIFGFILIDPYFRIWIPIVIFVVIYAIYYFITVQLYKGIVLPKED
;
A
#
# COMPACT_ATOMS: atom_id res chain seq x y z
N MET A 1 24.54 38.53 -5.39
CA MET A 1 25.21 37.92 -6.57
C MET A 1 24.97 36.41 -6.69
N LEU A 2 25.35 35.58 -5.70
CA LEU A 2 25.20 34.11 -5.78
C LEU A 2 23.76 33.63 -6.01
N PHE A 3 22.78 34.23 -5.34
CA PHE A 3 21.36 33.92 -5.55
C PHE A 3 20.90 34.20 -6.99
N LYS A 4 21.34 35.32 -7.58
CA LYS A 4 21.05 35.68 -8.98
C LYS A 4 21.68 34.69 -9.96
N LEU A 5 22.92 34.25 -9.67
CA LEU A 5 23.63 33.25 -10.47
C LEU A 5 22.94 31.88 -10.41
N SER A 6 22.56 31.46 -9.20
CA SER A 6 21.77 30.26 -8.92
C SER A 6 20.45 30.25 -9.70
N MET A 7 19.71 31.36 -9.66
CA MET A 7 18.43 31.50 -10.37
C MET A 7 18.61 31.47 -11.91
N SER A 8 19.68 32.07 -12.43
CA SER A 8 20.02 32.00 -13.85
C SER A 8 20.33 30.57 -14.30
N GLY A 9 21.13 29.84 -13.49
CA GLY A 9 21.45 28.43 -13.72
C GLY A 9 20.20 27.55 -13.78
N LEU A 10 19.30 27.70 -12.80
CA LEU A 10 18.00 27.02 -12.76
C LEU A 10 17.16 27.27 -14.02
N LYS A 11 17.02 28.53 -14.45
CA LYS A 11 16.27 28.89 -15.65
C LYS A 11 16.85 28.25 -16.92
N SER A 12 18.17 28.21 -17.06
CA SER A 12 18.83 27.64 -18.23
C SER A 12 18.63 26.12 -18.40
N LYS A 13 18.31 25.42 -17.31
CA LYS A 13 18.11 23.96 -17.26
C LYS A 13 16.71 23.56 -16.82
N LEU A 14 15.74 24.46 -16.92
CA LEU A 14 14.39 24.26 -16.38
C LEU A 14 13.74 22.96 -16.88
N LYS A 15 13.95 22.60 -18.15
CA LYS A 15 13.44 21.35 -18.74
C LYS A 15 13.93 20.09 -18.02
N ASP A 16 15.19 20.09 -17.59
CA ASP A 16 15.76 18.98 -16.83
C ASP A 16 15.15 18.97 -15.41
N TYR A 17 15.13 20.13 -14.74
CA TYR A 17 14.59 20.27 -13.38
C TYR A 17 13.09 19.93 -13.25
N ILE A 18 12.27 20.23 -14.26
CA ILE A 18 10.82 19.96 -14.23
C ILE A 18 10.52 18.47 -14.03
N VAL A 19 11.26 17.57 -14.70
CA VAL A 19 11.03 16.12 -14.58
C VAL A 19 11.19 15.65 -13.14
N LEU A 20 12.19 16.18 -12.43
CA LEU A 20 12.44 15.88 -11.03
C LEU A 20 11.41 16.51 -10.09
N LEU A 21 11.04 17.76 -10.39
CA LEU A 21 10.09 18.54 -9.60
C LEU A 21 8.71 17.88 -9.56
N VAL A 22 8.26 17.25 -10.65
CA VAL A 22 6.98 16.52 -10.67
C VAL A 22 6.94 15.42 -9.60
N GLY A 23 7.98 14.61 -9.47
CA GLY A 23 8.01 13.55 -8.45
C GLY A 23 8.02 14.10 -7.02
N LEU A 24 8.70 15.24 -6.78
CA LEU A 24 8.70 15.91 -5.48
C LEU A 24 7.33 16.50 -5.14
N VAL A 25 6.73 17.24 -6.08
CA VAL A 25 5.40 17.84 -5.93
C VAL A 25 4.37 16.77 -5.61
N MET A 26 4.32 15.68 -6.38
CA MET A 26 3.38 14.58 -6.12
C MET A 26 3.57 13.95 -4.73
N SER A 27 4.82 13.77 -4.30
CA SER A 27 5.12 13.22 -2.98
C SER A 27 4.64 14.14 -1.86
N ILE A 28 4.88 15.44 -1.98
CA ILE A 28 4.48 16.46 -1.00
C ILE A 28 2.95 16.56 -0.96
N SER A 29 2.30 16.58 -2.12
CA SER A 29 0.83 16.68 -2.23
C SER A 29 0.13 15.50 -1.57
N ILE A 30 0.60 14.28 -1.83
CA ILE A 30 0.01 13.06 -1.25
C ILE A 30 0.32 12.96 0.23
N PHE A 31 1.53 13.36 0.66
CA PHE A 31 1.87 13.42 2.08
C PHE A 31 0.97 14.40 2.82
N TYR A 32 0.78 15.62 2.29
CA TYR A 32 -0.14 16.61 2.85
C TYR A 32 -1.56 16.06 2.96
N MET A 33 -2.07 15.45 1.88
CA MET A 33 -3.41 14.85 1.85
C MET A 33 -3.57 13.79 2.95
N PHE A 34 -2.61 12.88 3.13
CA PHE A 34 -2.67 11.90 4.23
C PHE A 34 -2.58 12.55 5.60
N GLN A 35 -1.72 13.55 5.78
CA GLN A 35 -1.68 14.29 7.05
C GLN A 35 -3.01 14.99 7.33
N THR A 36 -3.70 15.54 6.32
CA THR A 36 -5.03 16.16 6.50
C THR A 36 -6.06 15.13 6.93
N LEU A 37 -6.09 13.96 6.29
CA LEU A 37 -7.01 12.87 6.66
C LEU A 37 -6.68 12.24 8.03
N ALA A 38 -5.42 12.26 8.44
CA ALA A 38 -4.94 11.64 9.69
C ALA A 38 -4.93 12.58 10.91
N LEU A 39 -4.93 13.91 10.73
CA LEU A 39 -4.78 14.87 11.83
C LEU A 39 -6.00 15.79 12.04
N ASN A 40 -6.97 15.79 11.13
CA ASN A 40 -8.15 16.65 11.26
C ASN A 40 -9.02 16.16 12.43
N LYS A 41 -8.89 16.81 13.59
CA LYS A 41 -9.50 16.37 14.85
C LYS A 41 -11.03 16.36 14.77
N ALA A 42 -11.62 17.44 14.29
CA ALA A 42 -13.07 17.56 14.16
C ALA A 42 -13.64 16.46 13.25
N PHE A 43 -12.94 16.18 12.14
CA PHE A 43 -13.30 15.08 11.26
C PHE A 43 -13.14 13.70 11.93
N LEU A 44 -12.03 13.44 12.62
CA LEU A 44 -11.79 12.14 13.28
C LEU A 44 -12.72 11.88 14.46
N GLU A 45 -13.09 12.91 15.21
CA GLU A 45 -13.96 12.80 16.38
C GLU A 45 -15.45 12.79 16.02
N SER A 46 -15.80 13.12 14.78
CA SER A 46 -17.19 13.11 14.30
C SER A 46 -17.81 11.71 14.21
N ASN A 47 -16.99 10.65 14.08
CA ASN A 47 -17.47 9.28 13.92
C ASN A 47 -16.41 8.24 14.36
N SER A 48 -16.82 7.19 15.08
CA SER A 48 -15.93 6.14 15.59
C SER A 48 -15.24 5.32 14.49
N VAL A 49 -15.91 5.11 13.35
CA VAL A 49 -15.33 4.46 12.16
C VAL A 49 -14.22 5.34 11.58
N ILE A 50 -14.47 6.64 11.42
CA ILE A 50 -13.49 7.59 10.87
C ILE A 50 -12.26 7.71 11.79
N LYS A 51 -12.48 7.76 13.11
CA LYS A 51 -11.41 7.73 14.11
C LYS A 51 -10.50 6.51 13.93
N SER A 52 -11.10 5.33 13.73
CA SER A 52 -10.38 4.07 13.52
C SER A 52 -9.59 4.06 12.20
N ILE A 53 -10.10 4.71 11.15
CA ILE A 53 -9.41 4.83 9.86
C ILE A 53 -8.19 5.76 9.94
N GLY A 54 -8.16 6.74 10.85
CA GLY A 54 -7.06 7.70 10.99
C GLY A 54 -5.67 7.04 11.08
N PHE A 55 -5.57 5.89 11.75
CA PHE A 55 -4.34 5.10 11.82
C PHE A 55 -3.84 4.64 10.44
N VAL A 56 -4.74 4.27 9.52
CA VAL A 56 -4.38 3.83 8.16
C VAL A 56 -3.71 4.96 7.38
N PHE A 57 -4.24 6.18 7.48
CA PHE A 57 -3.63 7.34 6.83
C PHE A 57 -2.30 7.73 7.47
N GLN A 58 -2.18 7.59 8.80
CA GLN A 58 -0.91 7.80 9.50
C GLN A 58 0.15 6.79 9.03
N ALA A 59 -0.19 5.51 8.93
CA ALA A 59 0.70 4.47 8.42
C ALA A 59 1.11 4.74 6.96
N GLY A 60 0.16 5.14 6.11
CA GLY A 60 0.43 5.55 4.73
C GLY A 60 1.39 6.75 4.64
N SER A 61 1.21 7.75 5.50
CA SER A 61 2.10 8.91 5.56
C SER A 61 3.52 8.55 6.01
N PHE A 62 3.65 7.63 6.97
CA PHE A 62 4.94 7.14 7.46
C PHE A 62 5.68 6.35 6.38
N LEU A 63 4.98 5.44 5.69
CA LEU A 63 5.55 4.69 4.57
C LEU A 63 5.99 5.62 3.44
N LEU A 64 5.16 6.61 3.10
CA LEU A 64 5.51 7.62 2.10
C LEU A 64 6.72 8.45 2.53
N ALA A 65 6.82 8.84 3.80
CA ALA A 65 7.96 9.59 4.34
C ALA A 65 9.29 8.86 4.14
N ILE A 66 9.35 7.56 4.46
CA ILE A 66 10.57 6.75 4.29
C ILE A 66 11.01 6.71 2.83
N ILE A 67 10.08 6.46 1.91
CA ILE A 67 10.42 6.38 0.48
C ILE A 67 10.79 7.75 -0.08
N THR A 68 10.08 8.80 0.35
CA THR A 68 10.37 10.17 -0.03
C THR A 68 11.77 10.59 0.39
N PHE A 69 12.22 10.19 1.58
CA PHE A 69 13.58 10.43 2.04
C PHE A 69 14.61 9.85 1.05
N PHE A 70 14.50 8.57 0.68
CA PHE A 70 15.42 7.96 -0.29
C PHE A 70 15.31 8.60 -1.67
N TYR A 71 14.10 8.92 -2.11
CA TYR A 71 13.86 9.61 -3.39
C TYR A 71 14.53 10.99 -3.42
N ILE A 72 14.37 11.81 -2.38
CA ILE A 72 14.99 13.14 -2.27
C ILE A 72 16.51 13.03 -2.30
N LEU A 73 17.09 12.10 -1.53
CA LEU A 73 18.54 11.89 -1.53
C LEU A 73 19.07 11.51 -2.92
N TYR A 74 18.36 10.62 -3.61
CA TYR A 74 18.70 10.24 -4.97
C TYR A 74 18.57 11.42 -5.95
N ALA A 75 17.40 12.06 -5.96
CA ALA A 75 17.04 13.20 -6.80
C ALA A 75 18.10 14.30 -6.71
N ASN A 76 18.48 14.67 -5.49
CA ASN A 76 19.42 15.74 -5.23
C ASN A 76 20.88 15.34 -5.51
N SER A 77 21.31 14.13 -5.16
CA SER A 77 22.65 13.63 -5.54
C SER A 77 22.83 13.60 -7.06
N PHE A 78 21.74 13.39 -7.77
CA PHE A 78 21.72 13.33 -9.21
C PHE A 78 21.69 14.72 -9.88
N LEU A 79 20.95 15.69 -9.34
CA LEU A 79 21.06 17.10 -9.78
C LEU A 79 22.49 17.61 -9.70
N LEU A 80 23.20 17.28 -8.61
CA LEU A 80 24.62 17.59 -8.47
C LEU A 80 25.46 17.02 -9.62
N SER A 81 25.15 15.80 -10.08
CA SER A 81 25.90 15.14 -11.16
C SER A 81 25.79 15.86 -12.52
N LEU A 82 24.70 16.59 -12.77
CA LEU A 82 24.51 17.33 -14.02
C LEU A 82 25.40 18.56 -14.14
N ARG A 83 25.73 19.19 -13.01
CA ARG A 83 26.37 20.51 -12.98
C ARG A 83 27.82 20.46 -12.52
N GLN A 84 28.37 19.25 -12.43
CA GLN A 84 29.76 19.04 -12.04
C GLN A 84 30.73 19.82 -12.93
N LYS A 85 30.55 19.77 -14.26
CA LYS A 85 31.39 20.52 -15.19
C LYS A 85 31.23 22.02 -15.06
N GLU A 86 30.00 22.51 -14.88
CA GLU A 86 29.72 23.93 -14.63
C GLU A 86 30.43 24.43 -13.36
N PHE A 87 30.33 23.68 -12.27
CA PHE A 87 31.03 23.97 -11.01
C PHE A 87 32.55 23.85 -11.14
N GLY A 88 33.03 22.89 -11.93
CA GLY A 88 34.45 22.78 -12.27
C GLY A 88 34.95 24.02 -13.02
N MET A 89 34.20 24.50 -14.02
CA MET A 89 34.53 25.71 -14.77
C MET A 89 34.53 26.95 -13.87
N TYR A 90 33.55 27.10 -12.96
CA TYR A 90 33.56 28.21 -12.00
C TYR A 90 34.83 28.19 -11.13
N MET A 91 35.26 27.03 -10.66
CA MET A 91 36.49 26.91 -9.87
C MET A 91 37.75 27.16 -10.70
N MET A 92 37.78 26.75 -11.97
CA MET A 92 38.89 27.06 -12.89
C MET A 92 38.99 28.56 -13.19
N LEU A 93 37.87 29.27 -13.21
CA LEU A 93 37.80 30.73 -13.36
C LEU A 93 38.07 31.51 -12.05
N GLY A 94 38.54 30.82 -11.00
CA GLY A 94 38.95 31.45 -9.74
C GLY A 94 37.89 31.48 -8.63
N ALA A 95 36.70 30.90 -8.83
CA ALA A 95 35.71 30.81 -7.76
C ALA A 95 36.20 29.89 -6.63
N LYS A 96 36.20 30.39 -5.39
CA LYS A 96 36.56 29.58 -4.22
C LYS A 96 35.57 28.42 -4.05
N LYS A 97 36.07 27.23 -3.72
CA LYS A 97 35.27 25.99 -3.54
C LYS A 97 34.07 26.15 -2.59
N HIS A 98 34.23 26.92 -1.50
CA HIS A 98 33.14 27.19 -0.56
C HIS A 98 32.00 28.03 -1.16
N LYS A 99 32.29 28.92 -2.14
CA LYS A 99 31.26 29.72 -2.81
C LYS A 99 30.43 28.86 -3.76
N VAL A 100 31.06 27.90 -4.44
CA VAL A 100 30.38 26.96 -5.34
C VAL A 100 29.53 25.96 -4.58
N THR A 101 30.01 25.46 -3.43
CA THR A 101 29.20 24.62 -2.53
C THR A 101 28.02 25.39 -1.92
N LEU A 102 28.20 26.65 -1.51
CA LEU A 102 27.11 27.51 -1.06
C LEU A 102 26.06 27.78 -2.16
N LEU A 103 26.51 27.99 -3.41
CA LEU A 103 25.61 28.14 -4.55
C LEU A 103 24.71 26.91 -4.72
N MET A 104 25.30 25.70 -4.64
CA MET A 104 24.55 24.44 -4.70
C MET A 104 23.57 24.24 -3.55
N PHE A 105 23.97 24.65 -2.35
CA PHE A 105 23.10 24.62 -1.18
C PHE A 105 21.86 25.49 -1.42
N ILE A 106 22.05 26.74 -1.85
CA ILE A 106 20.97 27.68 -2.14
C ILE A 106 20.03 27.13 -3.22
N GLU A 107 20.57 26.57 -4.30
CA GLU A 107 19.75 26.00 -5.38
C GLU A 107 18.87 24.84 -4.91
N THR A 108 19.43 23.96 -4.09
CA THR A 108 18.70 22.80 -3.54
C THR A 108 17.56 23.29 -2.63
N ILE A 109 17.80 24.31 -1.82
CA ILE A 109 16.77 24.91 -0.95
C ILE A 109 15.69 25.63 -1.77
N VAL A 110 16.06 26.39 -2.81
CA VAL A 110 15.11 27.11 -3.66
C VAL A 110 14.20 26.12 -4.41
N LEU A 111 14.75 25.04 -4.95
CA LEU A 111 13.97 23.96 -5.57
C LEU A 111 13.04 23.28 -4.55
N GLY A 112 13.56 23.00 -3.36
CA GLY A 112 12.79 22.42 -2.26
C GLY A 112 11.60 23.31 -1.90
N ALA A 113 11.84 24.61 -1.67
CA ALA A 113 10.81 25.59 -1.36
C ALA A 113 9.76 25.73 -2.47
N ALA A 114 10.18 25.78 -3.74
CA ALA A 114 9.26 25.82 -4.88
C ALA A 114 8.40 24.55 -4.95
N SER A 115 9.01 23.37 -4.79
CA SER A 115 8.28 22.10 -4.78
C SER A 115 7.33 21.96 -3.60
N LEU A 116 7.70 22.51 -2.43
CA LEU A 116 6.86 22.53 -1.23
C LEU A 116 5.64 23.43 -1.41
N ALA A 117 5.82 24.64 -1.94
CA ALA A 117 4.72 25.57 -2.19
C ALA A 117 3.71 24.99 -3.20
N ILE A 118 4.20 24.50 -4.35
CA ILE A 118 3.36 23.89 -5.38
C ILE A 118 2.73 22.59 -4.85
N GLY A 119 3.52 21.77 -4.14
CA GLY A 119 3.09 20.51 -3.55
C GLY A 119 1.97 20.67 -2.54
N ILE A 120 2.05 21.66 -1.65
CA ILE A 120 0.96 21.97 -0.70
C ILE A 120 -0.26 22.48 -1.44
N ALA A 121 -0.11 23.40 -2.41
CA ALA A 121 -1.25 23.91 -3.18
C ALA A 121 -2.02 22.79 -3.90
N VAL A 122 -1.30 21.90 -4.59
CA VAL A 122 -1.88 20.69 -5.22
C VAL A 122 -2.42 19.72 -4.17
N GLY A 123 -1.73 19.59 -3.02
CA GLY A 123 -2.12 18.73 -1.91
C GLY A 123 -3.43 19.15 -1.25
N VAL A 124 -3.69 20.45 -1.11
CA VAL A 124 -4.98 20.98 -0.65
C VAL A 124 -6.08 20.63 -1.63
N GLY A 125 -5.84 20.78 -2.94
CA GLY A 125 -6.80 20.36 -3.96
C GLY A 125 -7.08 18.86 -3.95
N LEU A 126 -6.06 18.03 -3.74
CA LEU A 126 -6.23 16.59 -3.55
C LEU A 126 -7.00 16.28 -2.27
N ALA A 127 -6.67 16.91 -1.15
CA ALA A 127 -7.39 16.72 0.11
C ALA A 127 -8.88 17.06 -0.04
N GLU A 128 -9.23 18.13 -0.75
CA GLU A 128 -10.62 18.51 -1.01
C GLU A 128 -11.36 17.42 -1.80
N GLY A 129 -10.86 17.07 -2.99
CA GLY A 129 -11.54 16.09 -3.85
C GLY A 129 -11.58 14.68 -3.25
N ILE A 130 -10.47 14.25 -2.63
CA ILE A 130 -10.32 12.88 -2.11
C ILE A 130 -10.98 12.71 -0.77
N GLY A 131 -10.95 13.73 0.10
CA GLY A 131 -11.74 13.74 1.33
C GLY A 131 -13.22 13.57 1.04
N GLN A 132 -13.76 14.30 0.06
CA GLN A 132 -15.17 14.15 -0.36
C GLN A 132 -15.48 12.76 -0.92
N LEU A 133 -14.59 12.19 -1.75
CA LEU A 133 -14.77 10.84 -2.28
C LEU A 133 -14.79 9.80 -1.16
N LEU A 134 -13.92 9.93 -0.17
CA LEU A 134 -13.87 9.06 1.01
C LEU A 134 -15.17 9.13 1.80
N MET A 135 -15.66 10.33 2.10
CA MET A 135 -16.89 10.54 2.85
C MET A 135 -18.10 9.96 2.12
N LYS A 136 -18.18 10.14 0.79
CA LYS A 136 -19.20 9.51 -0.05
C LYS A 136 -19.12 7.99 -0.02
N GLN A 137 -17.92 7.41 -0.06
CA GLN A 137 -17.72 5.96 -0.02
C GLN A 137 -18.10 5.36 1.35
N LEU A 138 -17.89 6.11 2.44
CA LEU A 138 -18.22 5.70 3.81
C LEU A 138 -19.66 6.04 4.22
N GLU A 139 -20.45 6.66 3.33
CA GLU A 139 -21.83 7.10 3.61
C GLU A 139 -21.92 8.05 4.83
N PHE A 140 -20.91 8.92 5.00
CA PHE A 140 -20.79 9.84 6.12
C PHE A 140 -20.98 11.30 5.69
N ALA A 141 -21.71 12.09 6.50
CA ALA A 141 -21.84 13.52 6.33
C ALA A 141 -20.59 14.20 6.90
N GLY A 142 -19.74 14.77 6.04
CA GLY A 142 -18.40 15.29 6.32
C GLY A 142 -18.23 16.44 7.31
N GLU A 143 -18.97 16.44 8.41
CA GLU A 143 -18.94 17.50 9.41
C GLU A 143 -17.53 17.69 9.98
N GLY A 144 -17.08 18.94 10.04
CA GLY A 144 -15.77 19.30 10.57
C GLY A 144 -14.58 19.05 9.63
N TYR A 145 -14.76 18.42 8.47
CA TYR A 145 -13.68 18.23 7.51
C TYR A 145 -13.25 19.55 6.86
N LYS A 146 -11.94 19.78 6.80
CA LYS A 146 -11.31 20.95 6.18
C LYS A 146 -10.11 20.47 5.38
N ALA A 147 -10.12 20.67 4.07
CA ALA A 147 -8.99 20.30 3.21
C ALA A 147 -7.75 21.17 3.46
N PHE A 148 -7.98 22.48 3.63
CA PHE A 148 -6.95 23.39 4.13
C PHE A 148 -6.89 23.30 5.66
N TYR A 149 -5.92 22.53 6.17
CA TYR A 149 -5.77 22.31 7.61
C TYR A 149 -4.35 22.66 8.09
N LEU A 150 -4.28 23.61 9.02
CA LEU A 150 -3.01 24.20 9.49
C LEU A 150 -2.07 23.16 10.15
N PRO A 151 -2.52 22.26 11.05
CA PRO A 151 -1.63 21.26 11.62
C PRO A 151 -0.94 20.38 10.56
N SER A 152 -1.68 19.93 9.54
CA SER A 152 -1.13 19.11 8.45
C SER A 152 -0.15 19.90 7.58
N MET A 153 -0.42 21.20 7.36
CA MET A 153 0.51 22.10 6.67
C MET A 153 1.81 22.24 7.47
N THR A 154 1.73 22.46 8.78
CA THR A 154 2.91 22.61 9.65
C THR A 154 3.76 21.35 9.66
N VAL A 155 3.15 20.17 9.85
CA VAL A 155 3.87 18.88 9.82
C VAL A 155 4.54 18.66 8.47
N THR A 156 3.84 18.93 7.37
CA THR A 156 4.38 18.82 6.01
C THR A 156 5.55 19.77 5.80
N CYS A 157 5.41 21.04 6.18
CA CYS A 157 6.46 22.05 6.06
C CYS A 157 7.70 21.66 6.85
N ILE A 158 7.56 21.28 8.13
CA ILE A 158 8.70 20.90 8.98
C ILE A 158 9.41 19.68 8.41
N PHE A 159 8.66 18.63 8.05
CA PHE A 159 9.22 17.39 7.53
C PHE A 159 10.02 17.62 6.24
N PHE A 160 9.40 18.24 5.23
CA PHE A 160 10.08 18.48 3.95
C PHE A 160 11.19 19.53 4.04
N PHE A 161 11.04 20.56 4.88
CA PHE A 161 12.12 21.50 5.15
C PHE A 161 13.35 20.78 5.72
N ALA A 162 13.16 19.93 6.72
CA ALA A 162 14.25 19.12 7.29
C ALA A 162 14.90 18.21 6.24
N LEU A 163 14.10 17.55 5.39
CA LEU A 163 14.60 16.71 4.31
C LEU A 163 15.41 17.49 3.27
N PHE A 164 14.96 18.68 2.87
CA PHE A 164 15.68 19.50 1.91
C PHE A 164 16.97 20.07 2.48
N VAL A 165 16.97 20.50 3.74
CA VAL A 165 18.19 20.95 4.44
C VAL A 165 19.19 19.80 4.56
N LEU A 166 18.75 18.64 5.04
CA LEU A 166 19.59 17.45 5.14
C LEU A 166 20.21 17.09 3.77
N SER A 167 19.39 17.07 2.73
CA SER A 167 19.85 16.75 1.39
C SER A 167 20.81 17.80 0.82
N ALA A 168 20.58 19.08 1.10
CA ALA A 168 21.48 20.17 0.69
C ALA A 168 22.84 20.07 1.40
N ILE A 169 22.85 19.72 2.68
CA ILE A 169 24.09 19.46 3.45
C ILE A 169 24.84 18.27 2.86
N MET A 170 24.18 17.12 2.67
CA MET A 170 24.80 15.91 2.11
C MET A 170 25.42 16.17 0.74
N ASN A 171 24.72 16.91 -0.12
CA ASN A 171 25.23 17.32 -1.42
C ASN A 171 26.43 18.26 -1.34
N SER A 172 26.40 19.22 -0.42
CA SER A 172 27.48 20.18 -0.22
C SER A 172 28.75 19.49 0.27
N ILE A 173 28.61 18.52 1.19
CA ILE A 173 29.72 17.65 1.65
C ILE A 173 30.25 16.80 0.50
N LYS A 174 29.36 16.21 -0.31
CA LYS A 174 29.78 15.41 -1.46
C LYS A 174 30.59 16.26 -2.45
N LEU A 175 30.10 17.45 -2.82
CA LEU A 175 30.79 18.36 -3.73
C LEU A 175 32.11 18.89 -3.16
N SER A 176 32.16 19.18 -1.86
CA SER A 176 33.39 19.64 -1.20
C SER A 176 34.50 18.59 -1.19
N ARG A 177 34.17 17.31 -1.37
CA ARG A 177 35.15 16.20 -1.45
C ARG A 177 35.62 15.88 -2.88
N ILE A 178 34.90 16.31 -3.92
CA ILE A 178 35.31 16.06 -5.31
C ILE A 178 36.43 17.05 -5.69
N SER A 179 37.46 16.59 -6.41
CA SER A 179 38.53 17.46 -6.89
C SER A 179 38.09 18.32 -8.07
N VAL A 180 38.70 19.50 -8.26
CA VAL A 180 38.39 20.38 -9.41
C VAL A 180 38.65 19.63 -10.72
N LEU A 181 39.74 18.85 -10.78
CA LEU A 181 40.08 18.02 -11.94
C LEU A 181 38.97 17.03 -12.29
N GLN A 182 38.42 16.34 -11.29
CA GLN A 182 37.31 15.40 -11.48
C GLN A 182 36.03 16.10 -11.95
N LEU A 183 35.74 17.29 -11.43
CA LEU A 183 34.56 18.07 -11.82
C LEU A 183 34.65 18.55 -13.27
N VAL A 184 35.80 19.06 -13.70
CA VAL A 184 36.04 19.50 -15.08
C VAL A 184 35.96 18.31 -16.06
N HIS A 185 36.41 17.12 -15.65
CA HIS A 185 36.39 15.90 -16.46
C HIS A 185 35.16 15.00 -16.20
N ALA A 186 34.13 15.47 -15.51
CA ALA A 186 32.94 14.68 -15.18
C ALA A 186 32.21 14.14 -16.42
N ASP A 187 32.29 14.86 -17.55
CA ASP A 187 31.74 14.39 -18.82
C ASP A 187 32.57 13.28 -19.47
N ALA A 188 33.89 13.31 -19.27
CA ALA A 188 34.89 12.45 -19.91
C ALA A 188 35.16 11.15 -19.13
N GLN A 189 35.02 11.16 -17.79
CA GLN A 189 35.11 9.94 -16.99
C GLN A 189 33.86 9.09 -17.18
N THR A 190 33.95 8.16 -18.11
CA THR A 190 33.02 7.05 -18.22
C THR A 190 33.24 6.19 -16.98
N GLU A 191 32.20 5.94 -16.17
CA GLU A 191 32.25 4.95 -15.07
C GLU A 191 32.62 3.58 -15.68
N ARG A 192 33.91 3.33 -15.90
CA ARG A 192 34.45 2.05 -16.35
C ARG A 192 34.48 1.15 -15.12
N VAL A 193 33.31 0.73 -14.65
CA VAL A 193 33.24 -0.41 -13.75
C VAL A 193 33.44 -1.65 -14.63
N ALA A 194 34.70 -2.01 -14.85
CA ALA A 194 35.03 -3.25 -15.52
C ALA A 194 34.49 -4.41 -14.68
N VAL A 195 33.56 -5.17 -15.27
CA VAL A 195 32.98 -6.37 -14.68
C VAL A 195 34.11 -7.39 -14.47
N LYS A 196 34.63 -7.50 -13.24
CA LYS A 196 35.63 -8.52 -12.89
C LYS A 196 34.92 -9.88 -12.80
N GLY A 197 35.01 -10.66 -13.88
CA GLY A 197 34.16 -11.82 -14.18
C GLY A 197 33.87 -12.78 -13.01
N LYS A 198 34.87 -13.17 -12.20
CA LYS A 198 34.66 -14.10 -11.07
C LYS A 198 33.81 -13.50 -9.93
N LYS A 199 34.01 -12.22 -9.59
CA LYS A 199 33.25 -11.55 -8.53
C LYS A 199 31.77 -11.39 -8.91
N THR A 200 31.49 -11.17 -10.19
CA THR A 200 30.12 -11.00 -10.71
C THR A 200 29.29 -12.27 -10.58
N VAL A 201 29.90 -13.45 -10.78
CA VAL A 201 29.20 -14.74 -10.60
C VAL A 201 28.84 -14.97 -9.13
N VAL A 202 29.76 -14.68 -8.21
CA VAL A 202 29.50 -14.80 -6.76
C VAL A 202 28.37 -13.85 -6.33
N VAL A 203 28.42 -12.58 -6.75
CA VAL A 203 27.37 -11.60 -6.45
C VAL A 203 26.02 -12.01 -7.05
N ALA A 204 26.01 -12.58 -8.27
CA ALA A 204 24.78 -13.07 -8.90
C ALA A 204 24.17 -14.26 -8.13
N PHE A 205 25.00 -15.21 -7.69
CA PHE A 205 24.54 -16.34 -6.89
C PHE A 205 23.97 -15.88 -5.54
N LEU A 206 24.67 -14.96 -4.87
CA LEU A 206 24.21 -14.37 -3.60
C LEU A 206 22.91 -13.58 -3.79
N ALA A 207 22.76 -12.85 -4.90
CA ALA A 207 21.51 -12.16 -5.25
C ALA A 207 20.32 -13.13 -5.34
N VAL A 208 20.50 -14.28 -6.01
CA VAL A 208 19.45 -15.31 -6.12
C VAL A 208 19.12 -15.90 -4.76
N ILE A 209 20.12 -16.17 -3.92
CA ILE A 209 19.89 -16.66 -2.54
C ILE A 209 19.07 -15.65 -1.73
N LEU A 210 19.45 -14.37 -1.72
CA LEU A 210 18.74 -13.35 -0.96
C LEU A 210 17.30 -13.17 -1.45
N LEU A 211 17.08 -13.17 -2.76
CA LEU A 211 15.73 -13.12 -3.32
C LEU A 211 14.93 -14.37 -2.96
N GLY A 212 15.55 -15.55 -3.00
CA GLY A 212 14.93 -16.81 -2.59
C GLY A 212 14.52 -16.80 -1.11
N ILE A 213 15.39 -16.32 -0.22
CA ILE A 213 15.08 -16.16 1.22
C ILE A 213 13.93 -15.19 1.41
N GLY A 214 13.96 -14.03 0.75
CA GLY A 214 12.89 -13.04 0.87
C GLY A 214 11.55 -13.53 0.32
N TYR A 215 11.56 -14.29 -0.77
CA TYR A 215 10.35 -14.89 -1.34
C TYR A 215 9.82 -16.03 -0.48
N ALA A 216 10.70 -16.88 0.05
CA ALA A 216 10.33 -17.90 1.01
C ALA A 216 9.71 -17.28 2.28
N SER A 217 10.28 -16.18 2.79
CA SER A 217 9.72 -15.53 3.98
C SER A 217 8.33 -14.95 3.74
N MET A 218 8.05 -14.44 2.53
CA MET A 218 6.70 -14.01 2.14
C MET A 218 5.72 -15.18 2.03
N ILE A 219 6.16 -16.34 1.52
CA ILE A 219 5.29 -17.53 1.39
C ILE A 219 4.97 -18.15 2.76
N TYR A 220 5.95 -18.24 3.66
CA TYR A 220 5.78 -18.83 5.00
C TYR A 220 5.36 -17.80 6.06
N MET A 221 4.57 -16.81 5.66
CA MET A 221 4.21 -15.68 6.53
C MET A 221 3.40 -16.09 7.77
N GLU A 222 2.58 -17.14 7.67
CA GLU A 222 1.82 -17.66 8.82
C GLU A 222 2.73 -18.08 9.99
N LYS A 223 3.93 -18.59 9.69
CA LYS A 223 4.91 -19.01 10.71
C LYS A 223 5.79 -17.85 11.17
N LEU A 224 6.22 -16.98 10.25
CA LEU A 224 7.20 -15.93 10.53
C LEU A 224 6.59 -14.62 11.02
N LYS A 225 5.29 -14.39 10.78
CA LYS A 225 4.53 -13.19 11.18
C LYS A 225 5.33 -11.90 10.87
N GLU A 226 5.46 -11.01 11.84
CA GLU A 226 6.13 -9.71 11.68
C GLU A 226 7.61 -9.83 11.28
N MET A 227 8.33 -10.84 11.79
CA MET A 227 9.72 -11.10 11.39
C MET A 227 9.84 -11.46 9.92
N GLY A 228 8.82 -12.11 9.35
CA GLY A 228 8.75 -12.42 7.92
C GLY A 228 8.75 -11.16 7.05
N ILE A 229 8.09 -10.09 7.49
CA ILE A 229 8.06 -8.78 6.80
C ILE A 229 9.46 -8.15 6.80
N LEU A 230 10.16 -8.15 7.93
CA LEU A 230 11.49 -7.56 8.05
C LEU A 230 12.53 -8.33 7.21
N ILE A 231 12.50 -9.66 7.27
CA ILE A 231 13.38 -10.51 6.46
C ILE A 231 13.10 -10.26 4.97
N ALA A 232 11.83 -10.27 4.57
CA ALA A 232 11.42 -10.00 3.20
C ALA A 232 11.94 -8.64 2.73
N LEU A 233 11.69 -7.58 3.49
CA LEU A 233 12.08 -6.21 3.13
C LEU A 233 13.59 -6.08 2.92
N ILE A 234 14.41 -6.59 3.84
CA ILE A 234 15.87 -6.45 3.79
C ILE A 234 16.44 -7.31 2.66
N THR A 235 16.07 -8.59 2.61
CA THR A 235 16.66 -9.55 1.68
C THR A 235 16.19 -9.32 0.25
N THR A 236 14.92 -8.98 0.01
CA THR A 236 14.47 -8.64 -1.35
C THR A 236 15.08 -7.35 -1.85
N THR A 237 15.16 -6.30 -1.01
CA THR A 237 15.82 -5.04 -1.41
C THR A 237 17.29 -5.27 -1.74
N ALA A 238 18.06 -5.89 -0.83
CA ALA A 238 19.47 -6.17 -1.07
C ALA A 238 19.67 -7.08 -2.31
N GLY A 239 18.88 -8.16 -2.41
CA GLY A 239 18.88 -9.09 -3.52
C GLY A 239 18.61 -8.43 -4.86
N THR A 240 17.65 -7.50 -4.93
CA THR A 240 17.33 -6.75 -6.15
C THR A 240 18.47 -5.85 -6.58
N TYR A 241 19.08 -5.08 -5.67
CA TYR A 241 20.24 -4.26 -6.02
C TYR A 241 21.43 -5.11 -6.51
N MET A 242 21.66 -6.28 -5.90
CA MET A 242 22.71 -7.20 -6.34
C MET A 242 22.37 -7.87 -7.67
N LEU A 243 21.11 -8.21 -7.92
CA LEU A 243 20.62 -8.76 -9.19
C LEU A 243 20.88 -7.78 -10.33
N PHE A 244 20.46 -6.52 -10.17
CA PHE A 244 20.74 -5.48 -11.17
C PHE A 244 22.24 -5.22 -11.31
N GLY A 245 23.00 -5.24 -10.22
CA GLY A 245 24.45 -5.05 -10.22
C GLY A 245 25.26 -6.15 -10.93
N SER A 246 24.70 -7.36 -11.07
CA SER A 246 25.44 -8.54 -11.56
C SER A 246 24.81 -9.22 -12.77
N LEU A 247 23.55 -9.66 -12.66
CA LEU A 247 22.84 -10.42 -13.69
C LEU A 247 22.54 -9.56 -14.91
N LEU A 248 22.10 -8.32 -14.72
CA LEU A 248 21.75 -7.45 -15.84
C LEU A 248 22.94 -7.18 -16.78
N PRO A 249 24.14 -6.76 -16.31
CA PRO A 249 25.32 -6.65 -17.16
C PRO A 249 25.67 -7.95 -17.92
N VAL A 250 25.51 -9.11 -17.29
CA VAL A 250 25.76 -10.42 -17.92
C VAL A 250 24.76 -10.70 -19.04
N ILE A 251 23.47 -10.44 -18.82
CA ILE A 251 22.43 -10.60 -19.84
C ILE A 251 22.72 -9.71 -21.05
N ILE A 252 23.09 -8.44 -20.82
CA ILE A 252 23.44 -7.51 -21.90
C ILE A 252 24.69 -7.95 -22.66
N LYS A 253 25.72 -8.43 -21.95
CA LYS A 253 26.92 -8.97 -22.59
C LYS A 253 26.59 -10.19 -23.48
N LYS A 254 25.70 -11.08 -23.03
CA LYS A 254 25.24 -12.25 -23.79
C LYS A 254 24.40 -11.85 -25.02
N LEU A 255 23.57 -10.82 -24.89
CA LEU A 255 22.83 -10.26 -26.04
C LEU A 255 23.78 -9.68 -27.09
N LYS A 256 24.83 -8.96 -26.65
CA LYS A 256 25.87 -8.40 -27.53
C LYS A 256 26.70 -9.49 -28.22
N SER A 257 27.05 -10.58 -27.52
CA SER A 257 27.90 -11.65 -28.08
C SER A 257 27.18 -12.59 -29.05
N ASN A 258 25.85 -12.53 -29.12
CA ASN A 258 25.07 -13.34 -30.06
C ASN A 258 25.17 -12.78 -31.49
N LYS A 259 26.06 -13.35 -32.31
CA LYS A 259 26.31 -12.91 -33.70
C LYS A 259 25.04 -12.77 -34.53
N LYS A 260 24.18 -13.81 -34.54
CA LYS A 260 22.89 -13.82 -35.29
C LYS A 260 21.98 -12.63 -34.98
N ARG A 261 22.00 -12.12 -33.74
CA ARG A 261 21.22 -10.93 -33.35
C ARG A 261 22.02 -9.64 -33.53
N SER A 262 23.30 -9.63 -33.18
CA SER A 262 24.16 -8.44 -33.19
C SER A 262 24.43 -7.93 -34.60
N GLU A 263 24.60 -8.82 -35.58
CA GLU A 263 24.93 -8.47 -36.98
C GLU A 263 23.70 -8.00 -37.80
N LYS A 264 22.49 -8.05 -37.22
CA LYS A 264 21.28 -7.57 -37.90
C LYS A 264 21.09 -6.06 -37.71
N GLY A 265 21.25 -5.28 -38.77
CA GLY A 265 21.02 -3.83 -38.76
C GLY A 265 21.92 -3.10 -37.76
N LEU A 266 21.36 -2.20 -36.97
CA LEU A 266 22.12 -1.42 -35.97
C LEU A 266 22.27 -2.13 -34.61
N ASN A 267 21.93 -3.42 -34.49
CA ASN A 267 21.93 -4.11 -33.20
C ASN A 267 23.31 -4.13 -32.52
N ALA A 268 24.39 -4.27 -33.29
CA ALA A 268 25.76 -4.19 -32.78
C ALA A 268 26.01 -2.84 -32.08
N PHE A 269 25.55 -1.75 -32.68
CA PHE A 269 25.61 -0.41 -32.09
C PHE A 269 24.70 -0.28 -30.86
N THR A 270 23.43 -0.66 -30.97
CA THR A 270 22.45 -0.60 -29.87
C THR A 270 22.94 -1.35 -28.63
N PHE A 271 23.40 -2.60 -28.81
CA PHE A 271 23.89 -3.42 -27.69
C PHE A 271 25.23 -2.93 -27.15
N ALA A 272 26.09 -2.32 -27.98
CA ALA A 272 27.31 -1.68 -27.50
C ALA A 272 27.01 -0.45 -26.62
N GLN A 273 26.05 0.39 -27.01
CA GLN A 273 25.59 1.53 -26.19
C GLN A 273 25.03 1.08 -24.86
N LEU A 274 24.12 0.10 -24.88
CA LEU A 274 23.49 -0.40 -23.68
C LEU A 274 24.52 -1.05 -22.75
N ASN A 275 25.44 -1.87 -23.28
CA ASN A 275 26.53 -2.46 -22.50
C ASN A 275 27.47 -1.41 -21.86
N PHE A 276 27.66 -0.26 -22.52
CA PHE A 276 28.48 0.83 -21.98
C PHE A 276 27.80 1.55 -20.82
N ARG A 277 26.47 1.60 -20.83
CA ARG A 277 25.65 2.32 -19.84
C ARG A 277 25.18 1.44 -18.70
N ILE A 278 25.11 0.14 -18.91
CA ILE A 278 24.39 -0.76 -18.01
C ILE A 278 24.89 -0.65 -16.57
N ASN A 279 26.21 -0.52 -16.38
CA ASN A 279 26.82 -0.41 -15.07
C ASN A 279 26.35 0.83 -14.30
N SER A 280 26.21 1.97 -14.97
CA SER A 280 25.75 3.23 -14.38
C SER A 280 24.23 3.32 -14.23
N LEU A 281 23.50 2.37 -14.85
CA LEU A 281 22.05 2.23 -14.75
C LEU A 281 21.61 1.21 -13.68
N THR A 282 22.46 0.25 -13.30
CA THR A 282 22.10 -0.85 -12.38
C THR A 282 21.37 -0.40 -11.12
N LYS A 283 21.92 0.57 -10.37
CA LYS A 283 21.29 1.09 -9.15
C LYS A 283 19.95 1.76 -9.42
N VAL A 284 19.86 2.53 -10.49
CA VAL A 284 18.62 3.23 -10.89
C VAL A 284 17.54 2.22 -11.24
N LEU A 285 17.88 1.20 -12.02
CA LEU A 285 16.94 0.15 -12.41
C LEU A 285 16.49 -0.69 -11.22
N ALA A 286 17.36 -0.95 -10.25
CA ALA A 286 16.95 -1.57 -8.99
C ALA A 286 15.95 -0.71 -8.21
N THR A 287 16.21 0.60 -8.07
CA THR A 287 15.27 1.53 -7.42
C THR A 287 13.92 1.55 -8.16
N VAL A 288 13.94 1.61 -9.49
CA VAL A 288 12.73 1.56 -10.32
C VAL A 288 11.97 0.26 -10.09
N ALA A 289 12.64 -0.90 -10.08
CA ALA A 289 11.99 -2.19 -9.83
C ALA A 289 11.31 -2.23 -8.45
N MET A 290 11.95 -1.67 -7.41
CA MET A 290 11.35 -1.58 -6.07
C MET A 290 10.15 -0.63 -6.03
N LEU A 291 10.23 0.54 -6.68
CA LEU A 291 9.10 1.47 -6.76
C LEU A 291 7.93 0.88 -7.57
N VAL A 292 8.22 0.09 -8.60
CA VAL A 292 7.21 -0.69 -9.34
C VAL A 292 6.53 -1.68 -8.41
N ALA A 293 7.32 -2.44 -7.64
CA ALA A 293 6.81 -3.44 -6.71
C ALA A 293 5.93 -2.81 -5.61
N LEU A 294 6.41 -1.74 -4.99
CA LEU A 294 5.66 -1.02 -3.95
C LEU A 294 4.41 -0.34 -4.53
N GLY A 295 4.50 0.22 -5.74
CA GLY A 295 3.39 0.88 -6.43
C GLY A 295 2.25 -0.07 -6.76
N ALA A 296 2.52 -1.08 -7.57
CA ALA A 296 1.51 -2.07 -7.95
C ALA A 296 1.07 -2.93 -6.76
N GLY A 297 1.97 -3.22 -5.81
CA GLY A 297 1.66 -3.93 -4.57
C GLY A 297 0.72 -3.15 -3.66
N ALA A 298 0.91 -1.84 -3.49
CA ALA A 298 0.03 -1.00 -2.68
C ALA A 298 -1.40 -0.96 -3.24
N ILE A 299 -1.55 -0.80 -4.56
CA ILE A 299 -2.86 -0.83 -5.22
C ILE A 299 -3.51 -2.22 -5.08
N SER A 300 -2.73 -3.29 -5.29
CA SER A 300 -3.21 -4.68 -5.17
C SER A 300 -3.66 -5.00 -3.74
N GLY A 301 -2.86 -4.61 -2.75
CA GLY A 301 -3.20 -4.71 -1.33
C GLY A 301 -4.51 -4.00 -1.03
N GLY A 302 -4.64 -2.73 -1.41
CA GLY A 302 -5.89 -1.97 -1.24
C GLY A 302 -7.12 -2.71 -1.77
N MET A 303 -7.07 -3.18 -3.02
CA MET A 303 -8.18 -3.94 -3.62
C MET A 303 -8.47 -5.25 -2.89
N ALA A 304 -7.43 -5.97 -2.47
CA ALA A 304 -7.57 -7.21 -1.71
C ALA A 304 -8.26 -6.95 -0.36
N PHE A 305 -7.85 -5.93 0.39
CA PHE A 305 -8.51 -5.57 1.66
C PHE A 305 -10.01 -5.33 1.47
N LYS A 306 -10.41 -4.55 0.45
CA LYS A 306 -11.84 -4.27 0.18
C LYS A 306 -12.64 -5.52 -0.15
N ASN A 307 -12.10 -6.42 -0.97
CA ASN A 307 -12.78 -7.67 -1.33
C ASN A 307 -12.91 -8.65 -0.15
N ASN A 308 -12.02 -8.56 0.83
CA ASN A 308 -12.00 -9.47 1.96
C ASN A 308 -12.88 -9.01 3.12
N VAL A 309 -13.49 -7.81 3.07
CA VAL A 309 -14.34 -7.29 4.15
C VAL A 309 -15.42 -8.30 4.54
N ILE A 310 -16.27 -8.72 3.59
CA ILE A 310 -17.37 -9.63 3.93
C ILE A 310 -16.87 -11.02 4.32
N LYS A 311 -15.79 -11.51 3.68
CA LYS A 311 -15.19 -12.81 4.01
C LYS A 311 -14.63 -12.85 5.43
N MET A 312 -14.02 -11.75 5.86
CA MET A 312 -13.52 -11.59 7.24
C MET A 312 -14.67 -11.49 8.23
N VAL A 313 -15.71 -10.71 7.90
CA VAL A 313 -16.89 -10.55 8.75
C VAL A 313 -17.64 -11.88 8.89
N ASP A 314 -17.86 -12.64 7.81
CA ASP A 314 -18.41 -14.01 7.85
C ASP A 314 -17.53 -14.96 8.68
N GLY A 315 -16.22 -14.72 8.66
CA GLY A 315 -15.23 -15.43 9.45
C GLY A 315 -15.35 -15.19 10.95
N LEU A 316 -15.89 -14.04 11.37
CA LEU A 316 -16.03 -13.65 12.77
C LEU A 316 -17.46 -13.82 13.28
N VAL A 317 -18.46 -13.38 12.51
CA VAL A 317 -19.87 -13.35 12.89
C VAL A 317 -20.68 -14.26 11.96
N ILE A 318 -21.29 -15.30 12.53
CA ILE A 318 -21.96 -16.36 11.77
C ILE A 318 -23.29 -15.92 11.19
N TYR A 319 -24.12 -15.25 12.01
CA TYR A 319 -25.46 -14.83 11.64
C TYR A 319 -25.47 -13.37 11.19
N ASP A 320 -26.29 -13.07 10.20
CA ASP A 320 -26.45 -11.72 9.67
C ASP A 320 -27.25 -10.81 10.59
N SER A 321 -28.13 -11.41 11.39
CA SER A 321 -28.98 -10.71 12.33
C SER A 321 -29.16 -11.53 13.60
N VAL A 322 -28.96 -10.87 14.74
CA VAL A 322 -29.32 -11.36 16.06
C VAL A 322 -30.14 -10.25 16.72
N VAL A 323 -31.43 -10.50 16.94
CA VAL A 323 -32.38 -9.48 17.42
C VAL A 323 -33.05 -10.00 18.68
N HIS A 324 -32.80 -9.33 19.80
CA HIS A 324 -33.42 -9.68 21.08
C HIS A 324 -34.72 -8.91 21.26
N ASN A 325 -35.77 -9.64 21.65
CA ASN A 325 -37.11 -9.13 21.88
C ASN A 325 -37.63 -8.26 20.73
N PRO A 326 -37.75 -8.80 19.50
CA PRO A 326 -38.14 -8.04 18.33
C PRO A 326 -39.53 -7.43 18.51
N THR A 327 -39.61 -6.11 18.39
CA THR A 327 -40.83 -5.29 18.37
C THR A 327 -41.62 -5.54 17.07
N ALA A 328 -42.85 -5.02 17.00
CA ALA A 328 -43.67 -5.13 15.78
C ALA A 328 -42.99 -4.48 14.56
N GLU A 329 -42.26 -3.37 14.75
CA GLU A 329 -41.52 -2.73 13.66
C GLU A 329 -40.32 -3.57 13.21
N GLU A 330 -39.53 -4.09 14.15
CA GLU A 330 -38.39 -4.96 13.84
C GLU A 330 -38.84 -6.24 13.13
N LYS A 331 -39.95 -6.85 13.57
CA LYS A 331 -40.55 -8.02 12.91
C LYS A 331 -40.94 -7.71 11.46
N LYS A 332 -41.55 -6.56 11.20
CA LYS A 332 -41.90 -6.15 9.83
C LYS A 332 -40.67 -6.03 8.92
N ILE A 333 -39.53 -5.58 9.46
CA ILE A 333 -38.26 -5.53 8.71
C ILE A 333 -37.75 -6.95 8.45
N LEU A 334 -37.71 -7.79 9.49
CA LEU A 334 -37.27 -9.19 9.39
C LEU A 334 -38.12 -10.01 8.40
N ASP A 335 -39.44 -9.82 8.40
CA ASP A 335 -40.35 -10.49 7.47
C ASP A 335 -40.14 -10.06 6.01
N GLY A 336 -39.57 -8.88 5.78
CA GLY A 336 -39.18 -8.39 4.46
C GLY A 336 -37.86 -8.97 3.94
N ILE A 337 -37.12 -9.74 4.76
CA ILE A 337 -35.81 -10.29 4.41
C ILE A 337 -35.90 -11.78 4.09
N THR A 338 -35.23 -12.20 3.01
CA THR A 338 -35.13 -13.61 2.65
C THR A 338 -33.98 -14.28 3.41
N PHE A 339 -34.32 -15.08 4.43
CA PHE A 339 -33.36 -15.87 5.21
C PHE A 339 -33.18 -17.27 4.63
N LYS A 340 -31.91 -17.69 4.56
CA LYS A 340 -31.54 -19.08 4.28
C LYS A 340 -31.80 -19.96 5.49
N GLU A 341 -31.41 -19.48 6.67
CA GLU A 341 -31.69 -20.12 7.96
C GLU A 341 -32.12 -19.06 8.96
N LYS A 342 -33.17 -19.35 9.73
CA LYS A 342 -33.62 -18.52 10.84
C LYS A 342 -34.16 -19.38 11.96
N SER A 343 -33.94 -18.93 13.19
CA SER A 343 -34.42 -19.60 14.40
C SER A 343 -34.82 -18.57 15.44
N GLU A 344 -35.76 -18.95 16.29
CA GLU A 344 -36.14 -18.18 17.48
C GLU A 344 -35.94 -19.07 18.70
N TYR A 345 -35.32 -18.51 19.74
CA TYR A 345 -35.15 -19.20 21.03
C TYR A 345 -35.83 -18.39 22.13
N ARG A 346 -36.71 -19.04 22.87
CA ARG A 346 -37.36 -18.43 24.02
C ARG A 346 -36.45 -18.47 25.23
N TYR A 347 -36.46 -17.38 25.99
CA TYR A 347 -35.74 -17.30 27.24
C TYR A 347 -36.51 -16.52 28.32
N LYS A 348 -36.23 -16.83 29.58
CA LYS A 348 -36.72 -16.07 30.75
C LYS A 348 -35.52 -15.64 31.58
N VAL A 349 -35.67 -14.56 32.34
CA VAL A 349 -34.58 -13.99 33.15
C VAL A 349 -35.07 -13.81 34.58
N ASP A 350 -34.25 -14.22 35.54
CA ASP A 350 -34.36 -13.88 36.96
C ASP A 350 -33.09 -13.14 37.44
N ASP A 351 -32.89 -13.00 38.75
CA ASP A 351 -31.75 -12.25 39.31
C ASP A 351 -30.38 -12.91 39.07
N LYS A 352 -30.32 -14.20 38.71
CA LYS A 352 -29.06 -14.95 38.57
C LYS A 352 -28.87 -15.57 37.20
N TYR A 353 -29.94 -15.99 36.53
CA TYR A 353 -29.87 -16.81 35.33
C TYR A 353 -30.71 -16.27 34.18
N VAL A 354 -30.21 -16.53 32.97
CA VAL A 354 -30.99 -16.52 31.73
C VAL A 354 -31.29 -17.95 31.35
N TYR A 355 -32.58 -18.30 31.40
CA TYR A 355 -33.08 -19.64 31.16
C TYR A 355 -33.47 -19.84 29.70
N TYR A 356 -32.85 -20.78 29.01
CA TYR A 356 -33.24 -21.17 27.65
C TYR A 356 -33.94 -22.53 27.63
N VAL A 357 -34.94 -22.66 26.76
CA VAL A 357 -35.70 -23.90 26.54
C VAL A 357 -34.86 -24.87 25.70
N LYS A 358 -34.59 -26.06 26.25
CA LYS A 358 -33.81 -27.11 25.58
C LYS A 358 -34.44 -27.51 24.25
N GLU A 359 -35.76 -27.67 24.21
CA GLU A 359 -36.51 -28.12 23.04
C GLU A 359 -36.39 -27.15 21.87
N ASP A 360 -36.37 -25.84 22.12
CA ASP A 360 -36.16 -24.82 21.08
C ASP A 360 -34.74 -24.95 20.47
N LEU A 361 -33.72 -25.14 21.32
CA LEU A 361 -32.32 -25.29 20.92
C LEU A 361 -32.04 -26.62 20.19
N GLU A 362 -32.69 -27.71 20.59
CA GLU A 362 -32.52 -29.01 19.92
C GLU A 362 -33.29 -29.09 18.61
N LYS A 363 -34.49 -28.46 18.53
CA LYS A 363 -35.27 -28.37 17.29
C LYS A 363 -34.50 -27.64 16.20
N ASN A 364 -33.86 -26.53 16.55
CA ASN A 364 -33.06 -25.74 15.64
C ASN A 364 -31.66 -25.54 16.20
N ARG A 365 -30.79 -26.54 16.06
CA ARG A 365 -29.41 -26.42 16.58
C ARG A 365 -28.65 -25.28 15.90
N PRO A 366 -28.02 -24.36 16.66
CA PRO A 366 -27.29 -23.25 16.10
C PRO A 366 -25.96 -23.69 15.45
N PHE A 367 -25.46 -22.84 14.58
CA PHE A 367 -24.11 -22.91 14.05
C PHE A 367 -23.05 -22.40 15.02
N VAL A 368 -21.91 -23.07 14.97
CA VAL A 368 -20.66 -22.75 15.65
C VAL A 368 -19.51 -22.82 14.67
N LYS A 369 -18.37 -22.22 15.01
CA LYS A 369 -17.17 -22.31 14.17
C LYS A 369 -16.59 -23.72 14.20
N ASP A 370 -16.20 -24.24 13.03
CA ASP A 370 -15.57 -25.56 12.94
C ASP A 370 -14.07 -25.46 13.28
N MET A 371 -13.79 -25.30 14.58
CA MET A 371 -12.42 -25.10 15.09
C MET A 371 -11.48 -26.26 14.75
N ALA A 372 -12.00 -27.48 14.56
CA ALA A 372 -11.21 -28.64 14.16
C ALA A 372 -10.65 -28.51 12.73
N LYS A 373 -11.32 -27.74 11.86
CA LYS A 373 -10.85 -27.45 10.49
C LYS A 373 -10.04 -26.17 10.38
N MET A 374 -9.80 -25.46 11.48
CA MET A 374 -9.10 -24.17 11.47
C MET A 374 -7.58 -24.37 11.29
N LYS A 375 -7.09 -24.24 10.05
CA LYS A 375 -5.64 -24.33 9.75
C LYS A 375 -5.06 -23.00 9.26
N SER A 376 -5.87 -22.17 8.61
CA SER A 376 -5.48 -20.89 8.03
C SER A 376 -6.62 -19.88 8.11
N MET A 377 -6.36 -18.62 7.74
CA MET A 377 -7.40 -17.58 7.63
C MET A 377 -8.57 -18.00 6.72
N LYS A 378 -8.31 -18.82 5.71
CA LYS A 378 -9.35 -19.28 4.77
C LYS A 378 -10.40 -20.18 5.43
N ASP A 379 -10.06 -20.82 6.54
CA ASP A 379 -10.95 -21.75 7.23
C ASP A 379 -11.88 -21.06 8.21
N LEU A 380 -11.69 -19.75 8.47
CA LEU A 380 -12.53 -18.95 9.38
C LEU A 380 -14.02 -18.97 9.02
N VAL A 381 -14.35 -19.13 7.73
CA VAL A 381 -15.73 -19.14 7.24
C VAL A 381 -16.43 -20.48 7.48
N ASN A 382 -15.69 -21.54 7.86
CA ASN A 382 -16.26 -22.87 8.05
C ASN A 382 -17.08 -22.92 9.35
N THR A 383 -18.35 -23.27 9.20
CA THR A 383 -19.30 -23.42 10.30
C THR A 383 -19.92 -24.81 10.29
N LYS A 384 -20.26 -25.32 11.47
CA LYS A 384 -21.04 -26.57 11.63
C LYS A 384 -22.16 -26.34 12.62
N LYS A 385 -23.24 -27.14 12.58
CA LYS A 385 -24.25 -27.13 13.65
C LYS A 385 -23.68 -27.79 14.89
N VAL A 386 -24.10 -27.33 16.07
CA VAL A 386 -23.72 -27.96 17.34
C VAL A 386 -24.11 -29.43 17.33
N SER A 387 -23.15 -30.30 17.63
CA SER A 387 -23.31 -31.74 17.61
C SER A 387 -23.39 -32.34 19.00
N GLU A 388 -22.76 -31.71 19.98
CA GLU A 388 -22.73 -32.14 21.37
C GLU A 388 -24.13 -32.17 22.02
N GLU A 389 -24.32 -33.09 22.97
CA GLU A 389 -25.56 -33.22 23.72
C GLU A 389 -25.80 -31.99 24.61
N LEU A 390 -27.08 -31.61 24.78
CA LEU A 390 -27.49 -30.51 25.64
C LEU A 390 -28.20 -31.05 26.90
N PRO A 391 -27.51 -31.18 28.04
CA PRO A 391 -28.14 -31.69 29.24
C PRO A 391 -29.08 -30.65 29.87
N VAL A 392 -30.25 -31.11 30.34
CA VAL A 392 -31.13 -30.29 31.17
C VAL A 392 -30.42 -29.97 32.49
N GLY A 393 -30.54 -28.72 32.94
CA GLY A 393 -29.86 -28.20 34.12
C GLY A 393 -28.42 -27.76 33.86
N ALA A 394 -27.94 -27.79 32.61
CA ALA A 394 -26.61 -27.29 32.27
C ALA A 394 -26.51 -25.78 32.52
N VAL A 395 -25.36 -25.32 33.03
CA VAL A 395 -25.11 -23.91 33.33
C VAL A 395 -23.84 -23.43 32.63
N SER A 396 -23.81 -22.18 32.13
CA SER A 396 -22.57 -21.56 31.67
C SER A 396 -21.61 -21.35 32.83
N ARG A 397 -20.34 -21.67 32.63
CA ARG A 397 -19.32 -21.58 33.67
C ARG A 397 -19.17 -20.15 34.21
N GLU A 398 -19.56 -19.90 35.47
CA GLU A 398 -19.17 -18.69 36.20
C GLU A 398 -17.73 -18.83 36.72
N MET A 399 -16.96 -17.74 36.68
CA MET A 399 -15.56 -17.71 37.13
C MET A 399 -15.38 -18.02 38.63
N ASN A 400 -16.44 -17.99 39.46
CA ASN A 400 -16.34 -17.94 40.92
C ASN A 400 -17.14 -19.00 41.72
N GLN A 401 -17.84 -19.96 41.10
CA GLN A 401 -18.54 -21.03 41.86
C GLN A 401 -18.35 -22.41 41.21
N LYS A 402 -17.46 -23.23 41.78
CA LYS A 402 -17.37 -24.67 41.50
C LYS A 402 -18.32 -25.41 42.43
N ASP A 403 -19.59 -25.55 42.05
CA ASP A 403 -20.44 -26.57 42.66
C ASP A 403 -20.15 -27.92 41.97
N ALA A 404 -19.76 -28.93 42.74
CA ALA A 404 -19.28 -30.21 42.22
C ALA A 404 -20.35 -31.04 41.48
N ASN A 405 -21.64 -30.64 41.58
CA ASN A 405 -22.79 -31.35 41.02
C ASN A 405 -23.51 -30.60 39.88
N THR A 406 -23.03 -29.43 39.46
CA THR A 406 -23.62 -28.69 38.33
C THR A 406 -23.11 -29.22 36.99
N LYS A 407 -24.02 -29.59 36.08
CA LYS A 407 -23.66 -29.92 34.70
C LYS A 407 -23.23 -28.62 34.01
N GLU A 408 -22.04 -28.59 33.41
CA GLU A 408 -21.54 -27.42 32.69
C GLU A 408 -21.96 -27.48 31.20
N LEU A 409 -22.15 -26.32 30.58
CA LEU A 409 -22.25 -26.23 29.12
C LEU A 409 -20.94 -26.70 28.48
N SER A 410 -21.06 -27.46 27.40
CA SER A 410 -19.92 -27.90 26.62
C SER A 410 -19.26 -26.73 25.87
N ALA A 411 -18.09 -26.97 25.27
CA ALA A 411 -17.39 -25.94 24.51
C ALA A 411 -18.19 -25.49 23.27
N GLU A 412 -18.83 -26.42 22.54
CA GLU A 412 -19.66 -26.04 21.38
C GLU A 412 -20.88 -25.23 21.81
N TRP A 413 -21.56 -25.62 22.90
CA TRP A 413 -22.71 -24.85 23.38
C TRP A 413 -22.30 -23.48 23.91
N THR A 414 -21.16 -23.38 24.58
CA THR A 414 -20.60 -22.09 25.02
C THR A 414 -20.30 -21.18 23.81
N ASP A 415 -19.71 -21.71 22.73
CA ASP A 415 -19.49 -20.96 21.48
C ASP A 415 -20.82 -20.53 20.84
N ALA A 416 -21.84 -21.40 20.81
CA ALA A 416 -23.15 -21.04 20.27
C ALA A 416 -23.81 -19.88 21.03
N PHE A 417 -23.73 -19.92 22.36
CA PHE A 417 -24.30 -18.85 23.20
C PHE A 417 -23.52 -17.55 23.12
N SER A 418 -22.24 -17.56 22.75
CA SER A 418 -21.49 -16.33 22.44
C SER A 418 -22.21 -15.45 21.40
N THR A 419 -23.01 -16.08 20.53
CA THR A 419 -23.77 -15.38 19.49
C THR A 419 -25.25 -15.21 19.83
N ILE A 420 -25.88 -16.18 20.51
CA ILE A 420 -27.32 -16.13 20.80
C ILE A 420 -27.64 -15.27 22.03
N HIS A 421 -26.78 -15.32 23.05
CA HIS A 421 -27.07 -14.70 24.34
C HIS A 421 -26.80 -13.19 24.31
N PRO A 422 -27.73 -12.33 24.77
CA PRO A 422 -27.51 -10.89 24.81
C PRO A 422 -26.62 -10.50 25.99
N TYR A 423 -25.31 -10.72 25.88
CA TYR A 423 -24.33 -10.33 26.90
C TYR A 423 -24.38 -8.82 27.22
N TYR A 424 -24.78 -7.98 26.27
CA TYR A 424 -24.94 -6.54 26.50
C TYR A 424 -26.15 -6.18 27.38
N LEU A 425 -27.12 -7.10 27.56
CA LEU A 425 -28.26 -6.92 28.48
C LEU A 425 -28.04 -7.63 29.81
N TYR A 426 -27.46 -8.84 29.77
CA TYR A 426 -27.34 -9.74 30.91
C TYR A 426 -25.90 -10.23 31.08
N ASN A 427 -24.95 -9.29 31.19
CA ASN A 427 -23.53 -9.59 31.32
C ASN A 427 -23.19 -10.38 32.60
N ASP A 428 -23.95 -10.11 33.68
CA ASP A 428 -23.71 -10.70 35.00
C ASP A 428 -24.56 -11.96 35.28
N HIS A 429 -25.36 -12.42 34.30
CA HIS A 429 -26.24 -13.58 34.46
C HIS A 429 -25.63 -14.82 33.80
N ALA A 430 -25.67 -15.95 34.50
CA ALA A 430 -25.31 -17.24 33.91
C ALA A 430 -26.42 -17.80 33.03
N ILE A 431 -26.07 -18.50 31.97
CA ILE A 431 -27.03 -19.22 31.14
C ILE A 431 -27.39 -20.52 31.84
N LYS A 432 -28.69 -20.87 31.88
CA LYS A 432 -29.16 -22.16 32.41
C LYS A 432 -30.14 -22.82 31.44
N ILE A 433 -29.95 -24.11 31.19
CA ILE A 433 -30.80 -24.88 30.28
C ILE A 433 -31.90 -25.59 31.06
N VAL A 434 -33.14 -25.44 30.61
CA VAL A 434 -34.32 -26.04 31.22
C VAL A 434 -35.18 -26.75 30.17
N ASP A 435 -35.92 -27.77 30.59
CA ASP A 435 -36.97 -28.36 29.73
C ASP A 435 -38.23 -27.49 29.78
N GLN A 436 -39.19 -27.77 28.89
CA GLN A 436 -40.43 -27.00 28.80
C GLN A 436 -41.19 -26.96 30.14
N LYS A 437 -41.21 -28.08 30.88
CA LYS A 437 -41.91 -28.20 32.16
C LYS A 437 -41.31 -27.29 33.23
N MET A 438 -39.99 -27.24 33.34
CA MET A 438 -39.31 -26.32 34.25
C MET A 438 -39.45 -24.87 33.79
N TYR A 439 -39.39 -24.62 32.48
CA TYR A 439 -39.54 -23.28 31.92
C TYR A 439 -40.89 -22.65 32.23
N ASP A 440 -41.98 -23.41 32.16
CA ASP A 440 -43.33 -22.95 32.47
C ASP A 440 -43.47 -22.51 33.94
N GLY A 441 -42.73 -23.15 34.85
CA GLY A 441 -42.70 -22.83 36.28
C GLY A 441 -41.81 -21.65 36.68
N ILE A 442 -41.01 -21.09 35.76
CA ILE A 442 -40.15 -19.93 36.04
C ILE A 442 -40.95 -18.64 35.92
N ASN A 443 -40.93 -17.84 36.98
CA ASN A 443 -41.48 -16.49 37.00
C ASN A 443 -40.53 -15.53 36.28
N GLY A 444 -41.00 -14.87 35.23
CA GLY A 444 -40.22 -13.91 34.46
C GLY A 444 -40.91 -13.57 33.15
N LYS A 445 -40.60 -12.40 32.59
CA LYS A 445 -41.10 -12.02 31.27
C LYS A 445 -40.40 -12.89 30.22
N GLU A 446 -41.18 -13.57 29.39
CA GLU A 446 -40.66 -14.32 28.25
C GLU A 446 -40.07 -13.35 27.22
N GLY A 447 -38.83 -13.63 26.81
CA GLY A 447 -38.11 -12.97 25.76
C GLY A 447 -37.81 -13.91 24.59
N ILE A 448 -37.49 -13.34 23.44
CA ILE A 448 -37.16 -14.08 22.21
C ILE A 448 -35.81 -13.60 21.69
N ALA A 449 -34.91 -14.54 21.43
CA ALA A 449 -33.70 -14.30 20.66
C ALA A 449 -33.94 -14.79 19.22
N PHE A 450 -34.11 -13.86 18.28
CA PHE A 450 -34.18 -14.18 16.86
C PHE A 450 -32.76 -14.21 16.28
N ILE A 451 -32.46 -15.24 15.51
CA ILE A 451 -31.22 -15.32 14.72
C ILE A 451 -31.55 -15.59 13.25
N GLY A 452 -30.82 -14.95 12.34
CA GLY A 452 -31.05 -15.06 10.91
C GLY A 452 -29.76 -15.01 10.10
N LYS A 453 -29.67 -15.87 9.10
CA LYS A 453 -28.60 -15.92 8.10
C LYS A 453 -29.20 -15.88 6.70
N THR A 454 -28.70 -14.99 5.86
CA THR A 454 -29.09 -14.79 4.46
C THR A 454 -28.05 -15.38 3.51
N ASP A 455 -28.37 -15.41 2.21
CA ASP A 455 -27.39 -15.76 1.18
C ASP A 455 -26.48 -14.59 0.78
N ASP A 456 -26.96 -13.35 0.90
CA ASP A 456 -26.19 -12.13 0.64
C ASP A 456 -26.51 -11.02 1.66
N PHE A 457 -25.59 -10.85 2.61
CA PHE A 457 -25.65 -9.83 3.64
C PHE A 457 -25.77 -8.41 3.07
N LEU A 458 -25.09 -8.11 1.96
CA LEU A 458 -24.98 -6.74 1.45
C LEU A 458 -26.29 -6.23 0.83
N THR A 459 -27.14 -7.14 0.35
CA THR A 459 -28.45 -6.79 -0.22
C THR A 459 -29.33 -6.07 0.80
N TYR A 460 -29.26 -6.45 2.07
CA TYR A 460 -30.10 -5.93 3.16
C TYR A 460 -29.35 -4.97 4.10
N LYS A 461 -28.26 -4.35 3.63
CA LYS A 461 -27.40 -3.47 4.46
C LYS A 461 -28.19 -2.37 5.19
N LYS A 462 -29.20 -1.78 4.54
CA LYS A 462 -29.98 -0.67 5.12
C LYS A 462 -30.91 -1.16 6.22
N GLU A 463 -31.48 -2.34 6.01
CA GLU A 463 -32.35 -3.03 6.95
C GLU A 463 -31.55 -3.45 8.19
N TRP A 464 -30.33 -3.98 8.03
CA TRP A 464 -29.43 -4.28 9.15
C TRP A 464 -29.09 -3.05 9.98
N LYS A 465 -28.73 -1.95 9.30
CA LYS A 465 -28.47 -0.67 9.98
C LYS A 465 -29.69 -0.23 10.79
N LYS A 466 -30.88 -0.29 10.19
CA LYS A 466 -32.12 0.14 10.86
C LYS A 466 -32.46 -0.75 12.05
N LEU A 467 -32.24 -2.07 11.95
CA LEU A 467 -32.45 -2.99 13.06
C LEU A 467 -31.50 -2.68 14.23
N ASP A 468 -30.22 -2.41 13.96
CA ASP A 468 -29.27 -1.97 14.98
C ASP A 468 -29.69 -0.66 15.65
N GLU A 469 -30.13 0.34 14.86
CA GLU A 469 -30.62 1.63 15.38
C GLU A 469 -31.84 1.43 16.31
N LEU A 470 -32.81 0.59 15.91
CA LEU A 470 -34.00 0.30 16.73
C LEU A 470 -33.66 -0.45 18.02
N GLN A 471 -32.69 -1.37 18.00
CA GLN A 471 -32.21 -2.07 19.19
C GLN A 471 -31.50 -1.12 20.16
N LEU A 472 -30.67 -0.19 19.66
CA LEU A 472 -30.00 0.82 20.48
C LEU A 472 -30.99 1.79 21.11
N ASP A 473 -32.01 2.22 20.37
CA ASP A 473 -33.08 3.08 20.89
C ASP A 473 -33.91 2.37 21.98
N LYS A 474 -34.13 1.05 21.82
CA LYS A 474 -34.80 0.21 22.80
C LYS A 474 -33.97 0.03 24.07
N TYR A 475 -32.64 -0.06 23.95
CA TYR A 475 -31.71 -0.30 25.05
C TYR A 475 -30.75 0.88 25.25
N LYS A 476 -31.25 2.00 25.76
CA LYS A 476 -30.54 3.30 25.86
C LYS A 476 -29.17 3.30 26.54
N ASN A 477 -28.84 2.28 27.35
CA ASN A 477 -27.55 2.16 28.04
C ASN A 477 -26.52 1.32 27.26
N VAL A 478 -26.90 0.78 26.11
CA VAL A 478 -26.07 -0.06 25.25
C VAL A 478 -25.48 0.82 24.15
N LYS A 479 -24.16 0.75 23.99
CA LYS A 479 -23.47 1.40 22.87
C LYS A 479 -23.42 0.44 21.67
N ALA A 480 -23.35 0.99 20.46
CA ALA A 480 -23.25 0.21 19.23
C ALA A 480 -22.11 -0.81 19.27
N GLU A 481 -20.97 -0.44 19.87
CA GLU A 481 -19.80 -1.33 20.00
C GLU A 481 -20.04 -2.53 20.92
N GLN A 482 -21.07 -2.50 21.78
CA GLN A 482 -21.39 -3.58 22.74
C GLN A 482 -22.36 -4.61 22.16
N MET A 483 -23.12 -4.26 21.12
CA MET A 483 -24.09 -5.19 20.49
C MET A 483 -23.42 -6.28 19.66
N ASP A 484 -22.18 -6.07 19.22
CA ASP A 484 -21.39 -6.99 18.37
C ASP A 484 -22.16 -7.53 17.15
N SER A 485 -22.99 -6.67 16.53
CA SER A 485 -23.77 -7.06 15.35
C SER A 485 -22.85 -7.25 14.13
N LYS A 486 -23.28 -8.09 13.19
CA LYS A 486 -22.56 -8.26 11.91
C LYS A 486 -22.46 -6.95 11.12
N TYR A 487 -23.47 -6.07 11.23
CA TYR A 487 -23.44 -4.77 10.58
C TYR A 487 -22.38 -3.85 11.18
N GLN A 488 -22.23 -3.80 12.50
CA GLN A 488 -21.15 -3.03 13.14
C GLN A 488 -19.78 -3.58 12.73
N ALA A 489 -19.59 -4.90 12.77
CA ALA A 489 -18.36 -5.54 12.31
C ALA A 489 -18.07 -5.18 10.84
N TYR A 490 -19.06 -5.33 9.96
CA TYR A 490 -18.96 -4.94 8.56
C TYR A 490 -18.58 -3.47 8.39
N SER A 491 -19.26 -2.55 9.08
CA SER A 491 -18.99 -1.11 9.00
C SER A 491 -17.55 -0.77 9.41
N GLY A 492 -17.06 -1.36 10.50
CA GLY A 492 -15.68 -1.20 10.96
C GLY A 492 -14.65 -1.72 9.96
N PHE A 493 -14.79 -2.98 9.50
CA PHE A 493 -13.90 -3.57 8.51
C PHE A 493 -13.96 -2.86 7.16
N TYR A 494 -15.15 -2.46 6.72
CA TYR A 494 -15.35 -1.70 5.49
C TYR A 494 -14.70 -0.31 5.57
N GLY A 495 -14.75 0.34 6.73
CA GLY A 495 -14.06 1.58 7.00
C GLY A 495 -12.55 1.44 6.83
N ILE A 496 -11.93 0.51 7.57
CA ILE A 496 -10.49 0.22 7.49
C ILE A 496 -10.10 -0.11 6.05
N ALA A 497 -10.80 -1.06 5.41
CA ALA A 497 -10.50 -1.48 4.05
C ALA A 497 -10.66 -0.34 3.04
N SER A 498 -11.67 0.53 3.19
CA SER A 498 -11.80 1.73 2.37
C SER A 498 -10.59 2.65 2.56
N GLY A 499 -10.20 2.96 3.80
CA GLY A 499 -8.98 3.71 4.08
C GLY A 499 -7.72 3.09 3.45
N THR A 500 -7.60 1.75 3.50
CA THR A 500 -6.48 1.01 2.89
C THR A 500 -6.49 1.07 1.37
N VAL A 501 -7.67 1.05 0.72
CA VAL A 501 -7.79 1.27 -0.74
C VAL A 501 -7.28 2.66 -1.11
N PHE A 502 -7.73 3.70 -0.40
CA PHE A 502 -7.27 5.07 -0.65
C PHE A 502 -5.77 5.17 -0.47
N MET A 503 -5.25 4.70 0.67
CA MET A 503 -3.82 4.64 0.94
C MET A 503 -3.08 3.92 -0.21
N GLY A 504 -3.51 2.72 -0.56
CA GLY A 504 -2.89 1.89 -1.59
C GLY A 504 -2.85 2.55 -2.96
N PHE A 505 -3.96 3.16 -3.37
CA PHE A 505 -4.09 3.87 -4.64
C PHE A 505 -3.13 5.07 -4.73
N PHE A 506 -3.12 5.93 -3.70
CA PHE A 506 -2.30 7.14 -3.70
C PHE A 506 -0.82 6.86 -3.47
N LEU A 507 -0.45 5.88 -2.64
CA LEU A 507 0.94 5.40 -2.61
C LEU A 507 1.35 4.87 -3.98
N GLY A 508 0.47 4.13 -4.66
CA GLY A 508 0.65 3.69 -6.04
C GLY A 508 1.01 4.82 -6.99
N ILE A 509 0.22 5.90 -6.99
CA ILE A 509 0.47 7.10 -7.80
C ILE A 509 1.79 7.78 -7.41
N ALA A 510 2.06 7.95 -6.12
CA ALA A 510 3.30 8.56 -5.64
C ALA A 510 4.53 7.78 -6.14
N PHE A 511 4.51 6.45 -5.98
CA PHE A 511 5.60 5.58 -6.42
C PHE A 511 5.77 5.57 -7.93
N LEU A 512 4.67 5.59 -8.69
CA LEU A 512 4.69 5.74 -10.14
C LEU A 512 5.34 7.07 -10.56
N ALA A 513 4.97 8.18 -9.95
CA ALA A 513 5.52 9.49 -10.25
C ALA A 513 7.02 9.59 -9.91
N MET A 514 7.43 9.09 -8.74
CA MET A 514 8.85 9.03 -8.33
C MET A 514 9.67 8.15 -9.27
N MET A 515 9.14 6.99 -9.65
CA MET A 515 9.78 6.06 -10.58
C MET A 515 9.94 6.69 -11.96
N ALA A 516 8.88 7.29 -12.49
CA ALA A 516 8.89 7.94 -13.78
C ALA A 516 9.90 9.08 -13.82
N SER A 517 9.89 9.96 -12.82
CA SER A 517 10.88 11.03 -12.64
C SER A 517 12.31 10.49 -12.63
N CYS A 518 12.58 9.50 -11.77
CA CYS A 518 13.90 8.92 -11.59
C CYS A 518 14.46 8.30 -12.88
N LEU A 519 13.67 7.47 -13.56
CA LEU A 519 14.09 6.74 -14.75
C LEU A 519 14.17 7.64 -15.99
N MET A 520 13.10 8.42 -16.24
CA MET A 520 13.03 9.32 -17.40
C MET A 520 14.19 10.30 -17.38
N PHE A 521 14.42 10.93 -16.23
CA PHE A 521 15.53 11.86 -16.12
C PHE A 521 16.87 11.15 -16.30
N LYS A 522 17.11 9.99 -15.66
CA LYS A 522 18.36 9.25 -15.84
C LYS A 522 18.68 8.96 -17.31
N ILE A 523 17.64 8.68 -18.10
CA ILE A 523 17.77 8.43 -19.53
C ILE A 523 18.02 9.72 -20.31
N LEU A 524 17.24 10.77 -20.05
CA LEU A 524 17.35 12.05 -20.75
C LEU A 524 18.68 12.76 -20.48
N SER A 525 19.20 12.72 -19.26
CA SER A 525 20.51 13.30 -18.95
C SER A 525 21.68 12.57 -19.63
N GLY A 526 21.51 11.27 -19.90
CA GLY A 526 22.47 10.49 -20.68
C GLY A 526 22.44 10.81 -22.17
N ALA A 527 21.34 11.39 -22.70
CA ALA A 527 21.12 11.64 -24.11
C ALA A 527 22.18 12.57 -24.73
N SER A 528 22.60 13.61 -23.99
CA SER A 528 23.61 14.58 -24.44
C SER A 528 24.92 13.92 -24.87
N LYS A 529 25.32 12.81 -24.23
CA LYS A 529 26.54 12.07 -24.57
C LYS A 529 26.39 11.22 -25.85
N ASP A 530 25.17 10.94 -26.28
CA ASP A 530 24.93 10.13 -27.49
C ASP A 530 24.75 10.97 -28.74
N ILE A 531 24.48 12.27 -28.61
CA ILE A 531 24.34 13.20 -29.74
C ILE A 531 25.48 12.97 -30.74
N THR A 532 26.73 13.01 -30.26
CA THR A 532 27.92 12.81 -31.11
C THR A 532 27.94 11.44 -31.79
N ARG A 533 27.54 10.37 -31.09
CA ARG A 533 27.53 9.00 -31.62
C ARG A 533 26.48 8.81 -32.71
N TYR A 534 25.27 9.32 -32.48
CA TYR A 534 24.19 9.28 -33.46
C TYR A 534 24.49 10.19 -34.67
N GLN A 535 25.11 11.36 -34.45
CA GLN A 535 25.58 12.23 -35.53
C GLN A 535 26.66 11.56 -36.39
N MET A 536 27.62 10.84 -35.79
CA MET A 536 28.63 10.10 -36.56
C MET A 536 27.99 9.04 -37.47
N LEU A 537 27.06 8.22 -36.95
CA LEU A 537 26.35 7.25 -37.78
C LEU A 537 25.56 7.91 -38.90
N ARG A 538 24.94 9.05 -38.62
CA ARG A 538 24.24 9.84 -39.65
C ARG A 538 25.19 10.33 -40.74
N LYS A 539 26.36 10.85 -40.37
CA LYS A 539 27.40 11.29 -41.31
C LYS A 539 27.95 10.16 -42.19
N ILE A 540 27.93 8.92 -41.68
CA ILE A 540 28.31 7.70 -42.42
C ILE A 540 27.17 7.20 -43.33
N GLY A 541 26.01 7.86 -43.34
CA GLY A 541 24.90 7.55 -44.24
C GLY A 541 23.82 6.62 -43.66
N VAL A 542 23.81 6.39 -42.34
CA VAL A 542 22.76 5.57 -41.71
C VAL A 542 21.41 6.29 -41.76
N ARG A 543 20.40 5.63 -42.34
CA ARG A 543 19.03 6.16 -42.43
C ARG A 543 18.45 6.51 -41.05
N ARG A 544 17.79 7.67 -40.96
CA ARG A 544 17.16 8.18 -39.72
C ARG A 544 16.17 7.19 -39.08
N GLU A 545 15.46 6.42 -39.90
CA GLU A 545 14.53 5.37 -39.44
C GLU A 545 15.25 4.27 -38.66
N LEU A 546 16.43 3.85 -39.10
CA LEU A 546 17.23 2.83 -38.42
C LEU A 546 17.76 3.38 -37.08
N LEU A 547 18.24 4.63 -37.06
CA LEU A 547 18.65 5.31 -35.84
C LEU A 547 17.49 5.41 -34.83
N THR A 548 16.30 5.76 -35.33
CA THR A 548 15.08 5.81 -34.51
C THR A 548 14.74 4.44 -33.94
N LYS A 549 14.73 3.38 -34.76
CA LYS A 549 14.52 2.00 -34.29
C LYS A 549 15.57 1.57 -33.23
N SER A 550 16.82 2.01 -33.37
CA SER A 550 17.87 1.77 -32.37
C SER A 550 17.52 2.39 -31.01
N ILE A 551 17.07 3.66 -31.00
CA ILE A 551 16.67 4.35 -29.77
C ILE A 551 15.52 3.61 -29.06
N TYR A 552 14.47 3.28 -29.81
CA TYR A 552 13.31 2.55 -29.25
C TYR A 552 13.76 1.23 -28.61
N LYS A 553 14.63 0.49 -29.29
CA LYS A 553 15.12 -0.81 -28.82
C LYS A 553 16.04 -0.69 -27.60
N GLU A 554 16.95 0.30 -27.58
CA GLU A 554 17.82 0.56 -26.43
C GLU A 554 16.98 0.85 -25.18
N LEU A 555 16.09 1.84 -25.28
CA LEU A 555 15.26 2.28 -24.15
C LEU A 555 14.25 1.21 -23.74
N PHE A 556 13.70 0.43 -24.68
CA PHE A 556 12.76 -0.64 -24.35
C PHE A 556 13.38 -1.66 -23.41
N LEU A 557 14.62 -2.08 -23.69
CA LEU A 557 15.34 -3.00 -22.81
C LEU A 557 15.56 -2.40 -21.42
N VAL A 558 15.90 -1.11 -21.33
CA VAL A 558 16.11 -0.41 -20.06
C VAL A 558 14.83 -0.37 -19.21
N PHE A 559 13.67 -0.16 -19.83
CA PHE A 559 12.36 -0.18 -19.15
C PHE A 559 11.88 -1.60 -18.83
N LEU A 560 12.15 -2.57 -19.71
CA LEU A 560 11.63 -3.95 -19.57
C LEU A 560 12.14 -4.66 -18.32
N PHE A 561 13.44 -4.60 -18.03
CA PHE A 561 14.05 -5.33 -16.91
C PHE A 561 13.45 -4.98 -15.53
N PRO A 562 13.39 -3.71 -15.11
CA PRO A 562 12.79 -3.34 -13.83
C PRO A 562 11.28 -3.61 -13.78
N ALA A 563 10.55 -3.52 -14.89
CA ALA A 563 9.14 -3.91 -14.92
C ALA A 563 8.95 -5.39 -14.61
N ILE A 564 9.73 -6.28 -15.26
CA ILE A 564 9.64 -7.74 -15.02
C ILE A 564 9.96 -8.07 -13.55
N VAL A 565 11.06 -7.53 -13.02
CA VAL A 565 11.47 -7.80 -11.64
C VAL A 565 10.45 -7.23 -10.65
N GLY A 566 9.96 -6.02 -10.89
CA GLY A 566 8.92 -5.39 -10.07
C GLY A 566 7.61 -6.19 -10.06
N ILE A 567 7.13 -6.66 -11.21
CA ILE A 567 5.94 -7.53 -11.30
C ILE A 567 6.17 -8.84 -10.56
N ALA A 568 7.33 -9.46 -10.69
CA ALA A 568 7.67 -10.68 -9.95
C ALA A 568 7.63 -10.44 -8.42
N HIS A 569 8.15 -9.30 -7.95
CA HIS A 569 8.04 -8.92 -6.54
C HIS A 569 6.59 -8.75 -6.08
N VAL A 570 5.69 -8.19 -6.90
CA VAL A 570 4.27 -8.06 -6.55
C VAL A 570 3.61 -9.43 -6.46
N LEU A 571 3.84 -10.29 -7.46
CA LEU A 571 3.26 -11.63 -7.51
C LEU A 571 3.64 -12.48 -6.31
N VAL A 572 4.85 -12.34 -5.78
CA VAL A 572 5.23 -13.06 -4.55
C VAL A 572 4.87 -12.27 -3.30
N GLY A 573 4.98 -10.94 -3.36
CA GLY A 573 4.76 -10.00 -2.26
C GLY A 573 3.33 -10.01 -1.73
N MET A 574 2.33 -10.36 -2.55
CA MET A 574 0.96 -10.49 -2.06
C MET A 574 0.78 -11.61 -1.02
N ASN A 575 1.70 -12.60 -0.93
CA ASN A 575 1.68 -13.57 0.16
C ASN A 575 1.91 -12.92 1.54
N ILE A 576 2.51 -11.72 1.60
CA ILE A 576 2.61 -10.96 2.86
C ILE A 576 1.24 -10.77 3.49
N PHE A 577 0.19 -10.59 2.69
CA PHE A 577 -1.15 -10.41 3.22
C PHE A 577 -1.86 -11.72 3.53
N GLY A 578 -1.30 -12.89 3.23
CA GLY A 578 -1.96 -14.20 3.41
C GLY A 578 -2.28 -14.56 4.87
N PHE A 579 -1.56 -13.99 5.84
CA PHE A 579 -1.86 -14.19 7.27
C PHE A 579 -2.96 -13.25 7.80
N ILE A 580 -3.38 -12.24 7.03
CA ILE A 580 -4.41 -11.25 7.40
C ILE A 580 -5.65 -11.36 6.48
N LEU A 581 -5.47 -11.72 5.21
CA LEU A 581 -6.51 -11.75 4.19
C LEU A 581 -6.76 -13.18 3.70
N ILE A 582 -8.02 -13.51 3.47
CA ILE A 582 -8.47 -14.81 2.93
C ILE A 582 -8.08 -14.95 1.44
N ASP A 583 -8.23 -13.88 0.68
CA ASP A 583 -7.99 -13.81 -0.77
C ASP A 583 -7.08 -12.61 -1.11
N PRO A 584 -5.77 -12.71 -0.86
CA PRO A 584 -4.82 -11.61 -1.11
C PRO A 584 -4.57 -11.35 -2.60
N TYR A 585 -4.91 -12.27 -3.49
CA TYR A 585 -4.66 -12.16 -4.94
C TYR A 585 -5.85 -11.63 -5.74
N PHE A 586 -6.90 -11.16 -5.05
CA PHE A 586 -8.13 -10.72 -5.69
C PHE A 586 -7.87 -9.72 -6.83
N ARG A 587 -8.19 -10.15 -8.05
CA ARG A 587 -8.06 -9.37 -9.30
C ARG A 587 -6.70 -8.64 -9.43
N ILE A 588 -5.61 -9.24 -8.94
CA ILE A 588 -4.25 -8.66 -8.99
C ILE A 588 -3.80 -8.24 -10.41
N TRP A 589 -4.38 -8.85 -11.44
CA TRP A 589 -4.14 -8.49 -12.83
C TRP A 589 -4.58 -7.05 -13.16
N ILE A 590 -5.60 -6.49 -12.50
CA ILE A 590 -6.08 -5.12 -12.76
C ILE A 590 -4.99 -4.09 -12.39
N PRO A 591 -4.45 -4.05 -11.16
CA PRO A 591 -3.32 -3.20 -10.81
C PRO A 591 -2.10 -3.39 -11.73
N ILE A 592 -1.77 -4.64 -12.06
CA ILE A 592 -0.64 -4.95 -12.95
C ILE A 592 -0.86 -4.37 -14.34
N VAL A 593 -2.05 -4.52 -14.92
CA VAL A 593 -2.37 -3.96 -16.25
C VAL A 593 -2.36 -2.44 -16.22
N ILE A 594 -2.98 -1.80 -15.23
CA ILE A 594 -2.94 -0.34 -15.05
C ILE A 594 -1.48 0.13 -14.99
N PHE A 595 -0.67 -0.56 -14.20
CA PHE A 595 0.75 -0.24 -14.04
C PHE A 595 1.50 -0.39 -15.37
N VAL A 596 1.32 -1.50 -16.09
CA VAL A 596 1.97 -1.75 -17.39
C VAL A 596 1.57 -0.69 -18.42
N VAL A 597 0.30 -0.27 -18.46
CA VAL A 597 -0.18 0.78 -19.35
C VAL A 597 0.50 2.11 -19.03
N ILE A 598 0.50 2.54 -17.76
CA ILE A 598 1.15 3.78 -17.32
C ILE A 598 2.66 3.72 -17.61
N TYR A 599 3.29 2.59 -17.33
CA TYR A 599 4.71 2.36 -17.58
C TYR A 599 5.05 2.43 -19.08
N ALA A 600 4.19 1.89 -19.93
CA ALA A 600 4.31 1.99 -21.39
C ALA A 600 4.16 3.44 -21.88
N ILE A 601 3.20 4.20 -21.35
CA ILE A 601 3.03 5.63 -21.65
C ILE A 601 4.31 6.39 -21.30
N TYR A 602 4.88 6.17 -20.12
CA TYR A 602 6.15 6.78 -19.72
C TYR A 602 7.32 6.38 -20.61
N TYR A 603 7.39 5.11 -21.04
CA TYR A 603 8.35 4.67 -22.02
C TYR A 603 8.22 5.48 -23.33
N PHE A 604 7.02 5.63 -23.88
CA PHE A 604 6.79 6.39 -25.11
C PHE A 604 7.17 7.86 -24.96
N ILE A 605 6.74 8.53 -23.88
CA ILE A 605 7.12 9.92 -23.60
C ILE A 605 8.65 10.05 -23.53
N THR A 606 9.31 9.15 -22.78
CA THR A 606 10.77 9.16 -22.62
C THR A 606 11.48 9.01 -23.96
N VAL A 607 11.01 8.07 -24.81
CA VAL A 607 11.58 7.84 -26.14
C VAL A 607 11.43 9.07 -27.04
N GLN A 608 10.27 9.74 -27.03
CA GLN A 608 10.08 10.94 -27.85
C GLN A 608 10.99 12.09 -27.40
N LEU A 609 11.07 12.33 -26.09
CA LEU A 609 11.95 13.36 -25.53
C LEU A 609 13.42 13.05 -25.85
N TYR A 610 13.84 11.80 -25.64
CA TYR A 610 15.21 11.37 -25.94
C TYR A 610 15.53 11.51 -27.43
N LYS A 611 14.62 11.07 -28.33
CA LYS A 611 14.77 11.24 -29.78
C LYS A 611 14.90 12.70 -30.18
N GLY A 612 14.11 13.60 -29.58
CA GLY A 612 14.19 15.03 -29.83
C GLY A 612 15.56 15.62 -29.49
N ILE A 613 16.25 15.07 -28.49
CA ILE A 613 17.59 15.49 -28.07
C ILE A 613 18.67 14.93 -29.00
N VAL A 614 18.65 13.63 -29.32
CA VAL A 614 19.75 12.98 -30.08
C VAL A 614 19.60 13.00 -31.59
N LEU A 615 18.37 13.18 -32.10
CA LEU A 615 18.03 13.19 -33.52
C LEU A 615 17.07 14.36 -33.83
N PRO A 616 17.50 15.63 -33.61
CA PRO A 616 16.67 16.79 -33.92
C PRO A 616 16.21 16.76 -35.39
N LYS A 617 15.03 17.33 -35.66
CA LYS A 617 14.61 17.58 -37.06
C LYS A 617 15.59 18.58 -37.65
N GLU A 618 16.07 18.30 -38.86
CA GLU A 618 16.71 19.34 -39.67
C GLU A 618 15.59 20.24 -40.17
N ASP A 619 15.83 21.54 -40.07
CA ASP A 619 15.02 22.56 -40.74
C ASP A 619 15.28 22.51 -42.26
#